data_AF-A0A7C4QCU4-F1
#
_entry.id   AF-A0A7C4QCU4-F1
#
_cell.length_a   1.000
_cell.length_b   1.000
_cell.length_c   1.000
_cell.angle_alpha   90.00
_cell.angle_beta   90.00
_cell.angle_gamma   90.00
#
_symmetry.space_group_name_H-M   'P 1'
#
loop_
_entity.id
_entity.type
_entity.pdbx_description
1 polymer ?
#
loop_
_entity_poly.entity_id
_entity_poly.type
_entity_poly.pdbx_seq_one_letter_code
_entity_poly.pdbx_strand_id
1 'polypeptide(L)'
;MECWLSSPEALAPKGIKFIFMCSHEPKDIYFIEDLHEHASLISESLSRTLSVGGLRVVFSDNEVIGSDYMLYSYKVFHEGDYVGTCRFVTYCNKLIKSLCTISSGITFEGS
;
A
#
# COMPACT_ATOMS: atom_id res chain seq x y z
N MET A 1 -3.49 13.60 3.40
CA MET A 1 -3.13 12.18 3.63
C MET A 1 -2.12 12.15 4.76
N GLU A 2 -2.38 11.32 5.77
CA GLU A 2 -1.44 11.09 6.88
C GLU A 2 -1.01 9.63 6.85
N CYS A 3 0.28 9.36 6.99
CA CYS A 3 0.83 8.01 6.89
C CYS A 3 1.74 7.68 8.08
N TRP A 4 1.75 6.40 8.46
CA TRP A 4 2.53 5.87 9.57
C TRP A 4 3.22 4.58 9.16
N LEU A 5 4.47 4.44 9.56
CA LEU A 5 5.23 3.20 9.45
C LEU A 5 5.27 2.50 10.80
N SER A 6 5.04 1.19 10.80
CA SER A 6 5.21 0.36 11.98
C SER A 6 5.91 -0.95 11.62
N SER A 7 6.60 -1.55 12.60
CA SER A 7 7.28 -2.83 12.47
C SER A 7 6.75 -3.80 13.54
N PRO A 8 5.52 -4.33 13.39
CA PRO A 8 4.90 -5.13 14.43
C PRO A 8 5.52 -6.52 14.52
N GLU A 9 6.10 -6.85 15.67
CA GLU A 9 6.72 -8.15 15.96
C GLU A 9 5.76 -9.33 15.72
N ALA A 10 4.48 -9.15 16.00
CA ALA A 10 3.45 -10.17 15.81
C ALA A 10 3.29 -10.63 14.35
N LEU A 11 3.76 -9.85 13.36
CA LEU A 11 3.70 -10.21 11.95
C LEU A 11 5.04 -10.67 11.37
N ALA A 12 6.13 -10.57 12.12
CA ALA A 12 7.45 -11.04 11.68
C ALA A 12 7.45 -12.54 11.30
N PRO A 13 6.78 -13.45 12.03
CA PRO A 13 6.69 -14.87 11.61
C PRO A 13 5.94 -15.08 10.29
N LYS A 14 5.17 -14.09 9.83
CA LYS A 14 4.47 -14.11 8.54
C LYS A 14 5.30 -13.46 7.42
N GLY A 15 6.57 -13.16 7.68
CA GLY A 15 7.48 -12.52 6.72
C GLY A 15 7.20 -11.04 6.48
N ILE A 16 6.37 -10.38 7.30
CA ILE A 16 6.09 -8.95 7.19
C ILE A 16 7.02 -8.19 8.13
N LYS A 17 7.86 -7.32 7.56
CA LYS A 17 8.78 -6.46 8.32
C LYS A 17 8.16 -5.11 8.63
N PHE A 18 7.50 -4.51 7.64
CA PHE A 18 6.90 -3.20 7.81
C PHE A 18 5.44 -3.18 7.39
N ILE A 19 4.65 -2.43 8.16
CA ILE A 19 3.33 -1.97 7.74
C ILE A 19 3.42 -0.46 7.54
N PHE A 20 3.09 -0.01 6.35
CA PHE A 20 2.90 1.39 6.02
C PHE A 20 1.40 1.64 5.82
N MET A 21 0.80 2.42 6.69
CA MET A 21 -0.64 2.70 6.67
C MET A 21 -0.85 4.19 6.42
N CYS A 22 -1.81 4.53 5.56
CA CYS A 22 -2.23 5.91 5.34
C CYS A 22 -3.74 6.05 5.55
N SER A 23 -4.13 7.11 6.27
CA SER A 23 -5.51 7.58 6.30
C SER A 23 -5.69 8.71 5.28
N HIS A 24 -6.84 8.69 4.63
CA HIS A 24 -7.18 9.66 3.59
C HIS A 24 -8.30 10.56 4.06
N GLU A 25 -8.21 11.82 3.67
CA GLU A 25 -9.42 12.63 3.62
C GLU A 25 -10.35 11.99 2.56
N PRO A 26 -11.67 11.95 2.81
CA PRO A 26 -12.58 11.26 1.91
C PRO A 26 -12.47 11.82 0.48
N LYS A 27 -11.97 10.99 -0.43
CA LYS A 27 -11.88 11.28 -1.87
C LYS A 27 -12.80 10.31 -2.60
N ASP A 28 -13.69 10.85 -3.42
CA ASP A 28 -14.54 10.02 -4.28
C ASP A 28 -13.69 9.32 -5.34
N ILE A 29 -13.99 8.05 -5.56
CA ILE A 29 -13.35 7.14 -6.51
C ILE A 29 -14.46 6.68 -7.45
N TYR A 30 -14.47 7.20 -8.66
CA TYR A 30 -15.47 6.86 -9.67
C TYR A 30 -14.94 5.77 -10.61
N PHE A 31 -13.63 5.78 -10.85
CA PHE A 31 -12.96 4.87 -11.76
C PHE A 31 -11.69 4.27 -11.15
N ILE A 32 -11.19 3.18 -11.72
CA ILE A 32 -9.97 2.54 -11.24
C ILE A 32 -8.73 3.41 -11.47
N GLU A 33 -8.77 4.28 -12.49
CA GLU A 33 -7.75 5.26 -12.81
C GLU A 33 -7.51 6.25 -11.67
N ASP A 34 -8.56 6.65 -10.94
CA ASP A 34 -8.45 7.51 -9.75
C ASP A 34 -7.58 6.85 -8.66
N LEU A 35 -7.60 5.52 -8.60
CA LEU A 35 -6.77 4.73 -7.68
C LEU A 35 -5.36 4.51 -8.21
N HIS A 36 -5.13 4.50 -9.53
CA HIS A 36 -3.79 4.40 -10.11
C HIS A 36 -2.95 5.65 -9.84
N GLU A 37 -3.55 6.84 -9.96
CA GLU A 37 -2.91 8.09 -9.53
C GLU A 37 -2.56 8.04 -8.04
N HIS A 38 -3.49 7.54 -7.24
CA HIS A 38 -3.28 7.40 -5.79
C HIS A 38 -2.21 6.36 -5.44
N ALA A 39 -2.13 5.27 -6.22
CA ALA A 39 -1.09 4.26 -6.07
C ALA A 39 0.30 4.82 -6.31
N SER A 40 0.43 5.76 -7.25
CA SER A 40 1.68 6.47 -7.52
C SER A 40 2.09 7.33 -6.33
N LEU A 41 1.14 8.09 -5.74
CA LEU A 41 1.39 8.88 -4.52
C LEU A 41 1.81 8.01 -3.33
N ILE A 42 1.16 6.85 -3.15
CA ILE A 42 1.53 5.89 -2.11
C ILE A 42 2.92 5.32 -2.36
N SER A 43 3.25 4.99 -3.61
CA SER A 43 4.59 4.51 -3.99
C SER A 43 5.67 5.51 -3.64
N GLU A 44 5.47 6.79 -3.98
CA GLU A 44 6.40 7.88 -3.67
C GLU A 44 6.55 8.11 -2.16
N SER A 45 5.43 8.12 -1.43
CA SER A 45 5.45 8.30 0.03
C SER A 45 6.16 7.13 0.72
N LEU A 46 5.86 5.90 0.31
CA LEU A 46 6.50 4.70 0.84
C LEU A 46 8.01 4.69 0.55
N SER A 47 8.40 5.04 -0.68
CA SER A 47 9.80 5.16 -1.11
C SER A 47 10.56 6.14 -0.23
N ARG A 48 9.98 7.33 0.01
CA ARG A 48 10.58 8.35 0.88
C ARG A 48 10.66 7.88 2.33
N THR A 49 9.63 7.24 2.85
CA THR A 49 9.58 6.76 4.24
C THR A 49 10.59 5.63 4.49
N LEU A 50 10.81 4.77 3.51
CA LEU A 50 11.78 3.66 3.59
C LEU A 50 13.18 4.04 3.08
N SER A 51 13.39 5.28 2.65
CA SER A 51 14.63 5.77 2.05
C SER A 51 15.14 4.90 0.89
N VAL A 52 14.24 4.38 0.05
CA VAL A 52 14.59 3.57 -1.13
C VAL A 52 14.01 4.14 -2.41
N GLY A 53 14.78 4.01 -3.50
CA GLY A 53 14.32 4.31 -4.84
C GLY A 53 13.64 3.11 -5.50
N GLY A 54 13.10 3.31 -6.70
CA GLY A 54 12.72 2.20 -7.57
C GLY A 54 11.51 1.36 -7.14
N LEU A 55 10.76 1.76 -6.11
CA LEU A 55 9.49 1.10 -5.78
C LEU A 55 8.45 1.37 -6.86
N ARG A 56 7.76 0.30 -7.27
CA ARG A 56 6.64 0.34 -8.20
C ARG A 56 5.45 -0.35 -7.58
N VAL A 57 4.28 0.27 -7.68
CA VAL A 57 3.02 -0.28 -7.20
C VAL A 57 2.14 -0.60 -8.40
N VAL A 58 1.77 -1.86 -8.57
CA VAL A 58 1.06 -2.37 -9.76
C VAL A 58 -0.24 -3.02 -9.32
N PHE A 59 -1.34 -2.67 -9.97
CA PHE A 59 -2.65 -3.25 -9.65
C PHE A 59 -2.65 -4.77 -9.86
N SER A 60 -3.33 -5.48 -8.96
CA SER A 60 -3.44 -6.95 -8.97
C SER A 60 -4.88 -7.38 -9.18
N ASP A 61 -5.74 -7.01 -8.24
CA ASP A 61 -7.11 -7.47 -8.14
C ASP A 61 -7.93 -6.53 -7.26
N ASN A 62 -9.24 -6.73 -7.28
CA ASN A 62 -10.15 -6.11 -6.34
C ASN A 62 -11.17 -7.12 -5.82
N GLU A 63 -11.62 -6.88 -4.59
CA GLU A 63 -12.57 -7.72 -3.88
C GLU A 63 -13.66 -6.83 -3.25
N VAL A 64 -14.92 -7.27 -3.36
CA VAL A 64 -16.04 -6.61 -2.71
C VAL A 64 -16.19 -7.18 -1.30
N ILE A 65 -16.35 -6.32 -0.29
CA ILE A 65 -16.62 -6.71 1.09
C ILE A 65 -17.97 -6.13 1.52
N GLY A 66 -18.98 -7.00 1.61
CA GLY A 66 -20.35 -6.57 1.89
C GLY A 66 -20.93 -5.75 0.75
N SER A 67 -21.77 -4.76 1.06
CA SER A 67 -22.43 -3.90 0.07
C SER A 67 -21.66 -2.61 -0.24
N ASP A 68 -20.85 -2.13 0.71
CA ASP A 68 -20.36 -0.75 0.70
C ASP A 68 -18.83 -0.65 0.68
N TYR A 69 -18.11 -1.74 0.94
CA TYR A 69 -16.65 -1.73 0.93
C TYR A 69 -16.08 -2.43 -0.31
N MET A 70 -15.00 -1.88 -0.84
CA MET A 70 -14.13 -2.60 -1.78
C MET A 70 -12.67 -2.52 -1.33
N LEU A 71 -11.96 -3.62 -1.53
CA LEU A 71 -10.51 -3.70 -1.43
C LEU A 71 -9.92 -3.74 -2.82
N TYR A 72 -8.91 -2.91 -3.06
CA TYR A 72 -8.09 -2.95 -4.26
C TYR A 72 -6.68 -3.33 -3.86
N SER A 73 -6.20 -4.47 -4.35
CA SER A 73 -4.86 -4.98 -4.08
C SER A 73 -3.90 -4.52 -5.16
N TYR A 74 -2.73 -4.08 -4.72
CA TYR A 74 -1.61 -3.71 -5.55
C TYR A 74 -0.36 -4.45 -5.08
N LYS A 75 0.38 -5.05 -6.00
CA LYS A 75 1.68 -5.63 -5.74
C LYS A 75 2.74 -4.53 -5.74
N VAL A 76 3.63 -4.56 -4.77
CA VAL A 76 4.77 -3.67 -4.65
C VAL A 76 6.00 -4.41 -5.14
N PHE A 77 6.76 -3.79 -6.03
CA PHE A 77 8.01 -4.30 -6.58
C PHE A 77 9.16 -3.34 -6.27
N HIS A 78 10.34 -3.87 -5.97
CA HIS A 78 11.60 -3.14 -5.86
C HIS A 78 12.58 -3.77 -6.85
N GLU A 79 13.08 -2.99 -7.82
CA GLU A 79 14.02 -3.47 -8.85
C GLU A 79 13.59 -4.72 -9.64
N GLY A 80 12.27 -5.00 -9.69
CA GLY A 80 11.70 -6.15 -10.39
C GLY A 80 11.27 -7.29 -9.46
N ASP A 81 11.73 -7.30 -8.22
CA ASP A 81 11.35 -8.30 -7.23
C ASP A 81 10.09 -7.90 -6.47
N TYR A 82 9.20 -8.86 -6.25
CA TYR A 82 8.01 -8.67 -5.43
C TYR A 82 8.41 -8.50 -3.97
N VAL A 83 8.00 -7.39 -3.38
CA VAL A 83 8.42 -6.99 -2.03
C VAL A 83 7.27 -6.82 -1.05
N GLY A 84 6.03 -6.74 -1.54
CA GLY A 84 4.89 -6.55 -0.65
C GLY A 84 3.60 -6.28 -1.39
N THR A 85 2.55 -5.98 -0.63
CA THR A 85 1.22 -5.66 -1.16
C THR A 85 0.69 -4.40 -0.51
N CYS A 86 0.14 -3.49 -1.30
CA CYS A 86 -0.71 -2.40 -0.84
C CYS A 86 -2.18 -2.78 -1.04
N ARG A 87 -3.04 -2.43 -0.09
CA ARG A 87 -4.50 -2.56 -0.17
C ARG A 87 -5.15 -1.22 0.04
N PHE A 88 -5.97 -0.79 -0.90
CA PHE A 88 -6.76 0.42 -0.80
C PHE A 88 -8.19 0.04 -0.45
N VAL A 89 -8.69 0.63 0.63
CA VAL A 89 -10.01 0.37 1.17
C VAL A 89 -10.90 1.53 0.78
N THR A 90 -11.95 1.25 0.03
CA THR A 90 -13.01 2.22 -0.24
C THR A 90 -14.26 1.89 0.59
N TYR A 91 -15.04 2.93 0.91
CA TYR A 91 -16.36 2.83 1.53
C TYR A 91 -17.33 3.77 0.81
N CYS A 92 -18.45 3.26 0.29
CA CYS A 92 -19.39 4.03 -0.54
C CYS A 92 -18.68 4.84 -1.64
N ASN A 93 -17.78 4.20 -2.38
CA ASN A 93 -16.92 4.81 -3.41
C ASN A 93 -15.93 5.87 -2.91
N LYS A 94 -15.66 5.97 -1.61
CA LYS A 94 -14.66 6.90 -1.08
C LYS A 94 -13.43 6.15 -0.60
N LEU A 95 -12.24 6.57 -1.03
CA LEU A 95 -10.99 6.02 -0.48
C LEU A 95 -10.85 6.48 0.97
N ILE A 96 -10.81 5.51 1.89
CA ILE A 96 -10.72 5.79 3.33
C ILE A 96 -9.35 5.44 3.92
N LYS A 97 -8.73 4.35 3.44
CA LYS A 97 -7.45 3.87 3.95
C LYS A 97 -6.61 3.21 2.86
N SER A 98 -5.29 3.31 3.01
CA SER A 98 -4.32 2.49 2.28
C SER A 98 -3.42 1.77 3.27
N LEU A 99 -3.11 0.50 3.00
CA LEU A 99 -2.28 -0.34 3.86
C LEU A 99 -1.29 -1.11 3.00
N CYS A 100 0.00 -0.86 3.16
CA CYS A 100 1.06 -1.63 2.52
C CYS A 100 1.78 -2.50 3.54
N THR A 101 1.93 -3.79 3.22
CA THR A 101 2.74 -4.73 3.99
C THR A 101 3.98 -5.08 3.19
N ILE A 102 5.15 -4.80 3.73
CA ILE A 102 6.44 -4.98 3.07
C ILE A 102 7.23 -6.10 3.76
N SER A 103 7.82 -6.97 2.94
CA SER A 103 8.40 -8.23 3.36
C SER A 103 9.80 -8.08 3.95
N SER A 104 10.18 -9.00 4.83
CA SER A 104 11.48 -9.00 5.52
C SER A 104 12.68 -9.38 4.63
N GLY A 105 12.44 -9.93 3.45
CA GLY A 105 13.49 -10.35 2.51
C GLY A 105 14.22 -9.21 1.79
N ILE A 106 13.89 -7.96 2.09
CA ILE A 106 14.50 -6.78 1.47
C ILE A 106 15.55 -6.23 2.42
N THR A 107 16.80 -6.27 1.98
CA THR A 107 17.87 -5.45 2.52
C THR A 107 17.71 -4.04 1.98
N PHE A 108 17.19 -3.15 2.83
CA PHE A 108 17.23 -1.71 2.59
C PHE A 108 18.66 -1.27 2.89
N GLU A 109 19.41 -0.83 1.89
CA GLU A 109 20.70 -0.18 2.14
C GLU A 109 20.42 1.21 2.73
N GLY A 110 20.68 1.37 4.04
CA GLY A 110 20.56 2.67 4.71
C GLY A 110 19.80 2.63 6.03
N SER A 111 20.45 2.11 7.07
CA SER A 111 20.15 2.40 8.48
C SER A 111 21.45 2.51 9.25
#